data_AF-A0A1W9HEB3-F1
#
_entry.id   AF-A0A1W9HEB3-F1
#
_cell.length_a   1.000
_cell.length_b   1.000
_cell.length_c   1.000
_cell.angle_alpha   90.00
_cell.angle_beta   90.00
_cell.angle_gamma   90.00
#
_symmetry.space_group_name_H-M   'P 1'
#
loop_
_entity.id
_entity.type
_entity.pdbx_description
1 polymer ?
#
loop_
_entity_poly.entity_id
_entity_poly.type
_entity_poly.pdbx_seq_one_letter_code
_entity_poly.pdbx_strand_id
1 'polypeptide(L)'
;MDSITEQDIAHALDVLGLTPPFTVEDLERAKRVQLYTWNPSRYAGLTNNPAHYMQQFQKAEDMTKTVEAAYALISTVFIPDTEGQG
;
A
#
# COMPACT_ATOMS: atom_id res chain seq x y z
N MET A 1 8.51 -17.52 12.30
CA MET A 1 8.72 -16.34 11.44
C MET A 1 8.59 -16.86 10.04
N ASP A 2 7.46 -16.59 9.39
CA ASP A 2 7.25 -16.98 8.00
C ASP A 2 8.31 -16.28 7.17
N SER A 3 9.14 -17.05 6.47
CA SER A 3 10.18 -16.51 5.60
C SER A 3 9.48 -15.73 4.50
N ILE A 4 9.72 -14.41 4.41
CA ILE A 4 9.17 -13.58 3.33
C ILE A 4 9.55 -14.23 1.99
N THR A 5 8.55 -14.69 1.24
CA THR A 5 8.80 -15.39 -0.03
C THR A 5 8.87 -14.41 -1.19
N GLU A 6 9.46 -14.85 -2.31
CA GLU A 6 9.46 -14.07 -3.56
C GLU A 6 8.02 -13.78 -4.05
N GLN A 7 7.06 -14.66 -3.74
CA GLN A 7 5.64 -14.43 -4.04
C GLN A 7 5.06 -13.29 -3.20
N ASP A 8 5.41 -13.18 -1.92
CA ASP A 8 4.97 -12.07 -1.07
C ASP A 8 5.53 -10.73 -1.57
N ILE A 9 6.80 -10.73 -1.99
CA ILE A 9 7.44 -9.55 -2.58
C ILE A 9 6.76 -9.19 -3.90
N ALA A 10 6.54 -10.15 -4.80
CA ALA A 10 5.88 -9.92 -6.09
C ALA A 10 4.45 -9.39 -5.90
N HIS A 11 3.71 -9.95 -4.92
CA HIS A 11 2.37 -9.47 -4.59
C HIS A 11 2.39 -8.05 -4.02
N ALA A 12 3.30 -7.75 -3.10
CA ALA A 12 3.44 -6.40 -2.55
C ALA A 12 3.84 -5.36 -3.62
N LEU A 13 4.67 -5.75 -4.58
CA LEU A 13 5.01 -4.91 -5.74
C LEU A 13 3.79 -4.66 -6.64
N ASP A 14 2.97 -5.68 -6.89
CA ASP A 14 1.72 -5.55 -7.65
C ASP A 14 0.72 -4.61 -6.95
N VAL A 15 0.54 -4.75 -5.64
CA VAL A 15 -0.29 -3.85 -4.81
C VAL A 15 0.18 -2.40 -4.91
N LEU A 16 1.49 -2.19 -4.91
CA LEU A 16 2.08 -0.85 -5.04
C LEU A 16 2.10 -0.36 -6.50
N GLY A 17 1.86 -1.23 -7.48
CA GLY A 17 1.99 -0.93 -8.90
C GLY A 17 3.44 -0.66 -9.31
N LEU A 18 4.40 -1.31 -8.65
CA LEU A 18 5.83 -1.15 -8.88
C LEU A 18 6.41 -2.34 -9.64
N THR A 19 7.40 -2.07 -10.49
CA THR A 19 8.17 -3.09 -11.19
C THR A 19 9.67 -2.81 -11.04
N PRO A 20 10.50 -3.81 -10.72
CA PRO A 20 11.94 -3.61 -10.60
C PRO A 20 12.61 -3.36 -11.96
N PRO A 21 13.70 -2.56 -12.00
CA PRO A 21 14.33 -1.85 -10.88
C PRO A 21 13.56 -0.57 -10.51
N PHE A 22 13.40 -0.31 -9.21
CA PHE A 22 12.80 0.91 -8.65
C PHE A 22 13.69 1.48 -7.54
N THR A 23 13.54 2.77 -7.23
CA THR A 23 14.25 3.43 -6.13
C THR A 23 13.39 3.51 -4.87
N VAL A 24 14.00 3.89 -3.73
CA VAL A 24 13.24 4.19 -2.51
C VAL A 24 12.24 5.33 -2.73
N GLU A 25 12.60 6.33 -3.53
CA GLU A 25 11.68 7.43 -3.89
C GLU A 25 10.48 6.92 -4.70
N ASP A 26 10.69 5.96 -5.62
CA ASP A 26 9.60 5.32 -6.36
C ASP A 26 8.68 4.55 -5.41
N LEU A 27 9.26 3.85 -4.42
CA LEU A 27 8.50 3.11 -3.40
C LEU A 27 7.62 4.05 -2.55
N GLU A 28 8.18 5.16 -2.07
CA GLU A 28 7.44 6.16 -1.33
C GLU A 28 6.36 6.83 -2.19
N ARG A 29 6.67 7.13 -3.44
CA ARG A 29 5.72 7.74 -4.39
C ARG A 29 4.57 6.79 -4.68
N ALA A 30 4.85 5.52 -4.93
CA ALA A 30 3.83 4.49 -5.17
C ALA A 30 2.90 4.35 -3.97
N LYS A 31 3.43 4.29 -2.75
CA LYS A 31 2.62 4.32 -1.51
C LYS A 31 1.68 5.52 -1.50
N ARG A 32 2.21 6.73 -1.71
CA ARG A 32 1.39 7.97 -1.69
C ARG A 32 0.30 7.96 -2.76
N VAL A 33 0.61 7.47 -3.97
CA VAL A 33 -0.35 7.36 -5.07
C VAL A 33 -1.46 6.35 -4.74
N GLN A 34 -1.11 5.18 -4.20
CA GLN A 34 -2.08 4.17 -3.80
C GLN A 34 -2.96 4.65 -2.64
N LEU A 35 -2.38 5.24 -1.59
CA LEU A 35 -3.15 5.82 -0.48
C LEU A 35 -4.08 6.95 -0.93
N TYR A 36 -3.64 7.77 -1.88
CA TYR A 36 -4.49 8.79 -2.46
C TYR A 36 -5.63 8.21 -3.29
N THR A 37 -5.39 7.11 -3.99
CA THR A 37 -6.39 6.37 -4.78
C THR A 37 -7.46 5.76 -3.89
N TRP A 38 -7.03 5.09 -2.82
CA TRP A 38 -7.89 4.44 -1.84
C TRP A 38 -8.40 5.39 -0.75
N ASN A 39 -8.21 6.71 -0.87
CA ASN A 39 -8.67 7.64 0.14
C ASN A 39 -10.20 7.56 0.29
N PRO A 40 -10.73 7.13 1.45
CA PRO A 40 -12.15 6.89 1.66
C PRO A 40 -13.01 8.14 1.42
N SER A 41 -12.43 9.33 1.60
CA SER A 41 -13.08 10.62 1.33
C SER A 41 -13.53 10.77 -0.12
N ARG A 42 -12.87 10.09 -1.08
CA ARG A 42 -13.28 10.11 -2.49
C ARG A 42 -14.60 9.37 -2.72
N TYR A 43 -14.91 8.38 -1.89
CA TYR A 43 -16.13 7.58 -1.99
C TYR A 43 -17.32 8.24 -1.30
N ALA A 44 -17.09 9.23 -0.43
CA ALA A 44 -18.13 9.99 0.26
C ALA A 44 -19.05 10.80 -0.66
N GLY A 45 -18.60 11.12 -1.88
CA GLY A 45 -19.38 11.86 -2.87
C GLY A 45 -20.02 11.00 -3.98
N LEU A 46 -19.76 9.68 -4.01
CA LEU A 46 -20.12 8.84 -5.16
C LEU A 46 -21.49 8.16 -5.03
N THR A 47 -22.16 8.23 -3.87
CA THR A 47 -23.45 7.58 -3.70
C THR A 47 -24.35 8.28 -2.68
N ASN A 48 -25.64 8.41 -3.02
CA ASN A 48 -26.69 8.82 -2.09
C ASN A 48 -27.19 7.66 -1.20
N ASN A 49 -26.66 6.43 -1.38
CA ASN A 49 -27.09 5.27 -0.61
C ASN A 49 -26.07 4.96 0.51
N PRO A 50 -26.43 5.14 1.80
CA PRO A 50 -25.50 4.98 2.91
C PRO A 50 -24.90 3.57 3.02
N ALA A 51 -25.64 2.52 2.64
CA ALA A 51 -25.12 1.15 2.66
C ALA A 51 -23.99 0.93 1.64
N HIS A 52 -24.13 1.48 0.43
CA HIS A 52 -23.07 1.41 -0.60
C HIS A 52 -21.88 2.30 -0.26
N TYR A 53 -22.12 3.42 0.43
CA TYR A 53 -21.06 4.26 0.95
C TYR A 53 -20.21 3.49 1.98
N MET A 54 -20.84 2.87 2.98
CA MET A 54 -20.12 2.10 4.01
C MET A 54 -19.31 0.94 3.40
N GLN A 55 -19.86 0.21 2.43
CA GLN A 55 -19.13 -0.88 1.76
C GLN A 55 -17.89 -0.39 1.01
N GLN A 56 -18.02 0.74 0.29
CA GLN A 56 -16.88 1.33 -0.43
C GLN A 56 -15.85 1.93 0.52
N PHE A 57 -16.30 2.53 1.63
CA PHE A 57 -15.44 3.04 2.70
C PHE A 57 -14.63 1.90 3.31
N GLN A 58 -15.28 0.80 3.70
CA GLN A 58 -14.62 -0.37 4.28
C GLN A 58 -13.59 -0.96 3.32
N LYS A 59 -13.93 -1.05 2.03
CA LYS A 59 -12.99 -1.52 0.99
C LYS A 59 -11.79 -0.58 0.85
N ALA A 60 -12.01 0.73 0.88
CA ALA A 60 -10.94 1.73 0.85
C ALA A 60 -10.00 1.60 2.06
N GLU A 61 -10.53 1.38 3.26
CA GLU A 61 -9.72 1.12 4.45
C GLU A 61 -8.90 -0.16 4.34
N ASP A 62 -9.51 -1.25 3.87
CA ASP A 62 -8.83 -2.54 3.70
C ASP A 62 -7.69 -2.46 2.67
N MET A 63 -7.94 -1.79 1.55
CA MET A 63 -6.91 -1.51 0.55
C MET A 63 -5.81 -0.61 1.09
N THR A 64 -6.13 0.39 1.90
CA THR A 64 -5.13 1.26 2.54
C THR A 64 -4.21 0.44 3.45
N LYS A 65 -4.77 -0.44 4.29
CA LYS A 65 -3.98 -1.36 5.13
C LYS A 65 -3.10 -2.29 4.30
N THR A 66 -3.63 -2.81 3.19
CA THR A 66 -2.90 -3.68 2.27
C THR A 66 -1.71 -2.97 1.65
N VAL A 67 -1.89 -1.71 1.22
CA VAL A 67 -0.82 -0.84 0.68
C VAL A 67 0.25 -0.57 1.74
N GLU A 68 -0.14 -0.30 2.99
CA GLU A 68 0.81 -0.07 4.08
C GLU A 68 1.61 -1.33 4.43
N ALA A 69 0.95 -2.50 4.47
CA ALA A 69 1.61 -3.77 4.70
C ALA A 69 2.59 -4.13 3.57
N ALA A 70 2.18 -3.94 2.31
CA ALA A 70 3.04 -4.13 1.14
C ALA A 70 4.27 -3.22 1.21
N TYR A 71 4.07 -1.93 1.51
CA TYR A 71 5.18 -0.99 1.69
C TYR A 71 6.13 -1.43 2.83
N ALA A 72 5.61 -1.83 3.99
CA ALA A 72 6.43 -2.28 5.11
C ALA A 72 7.25 -3.53 4.75
N LEU A 73 6.66 -4.47 4.02
CA LEU A 73 7.34 -5.67 3.54
C LEU A 73 8.46 -5.32 2.57
N ILE A 74 8.17 -4.54 1.52
CA ILE A 74 9.19 -4.13 0.55
C ILE A 74 10.26 -3.28 1.20
N SER A 75 9.90 -2.37 2.11
CA SER A 75 10.85 -1.56 2.87
C SER A 75 11.79 -2.43 3.72
N THR A 76 11.28 -3.48 4.37
CA THR A 76 12.09 -4.40 5.19
C THR A 76 13.08 -5.20 4.33
N VAL A 77 12.67 -5.61 3.13
CA VAL A 77 13.51 -6.41 2.22
C VAL A 77 14.49 -5.55 1.42
N PHE A 78 14.05 -4.37 0.98
CA PHE A 78 14.76 -3.51 0.04
C PHE A 78 15.62 -2.44 0.72
N ILE A 79 15.25 -2.05 1.94
CA ILE A 79 16.04 -1.16 2.79
C ILE A 79 16.45 -2.00 4.00
N PRO A 80 17.53 -2.80 3.90
CA PRO A 80 18.10 -3.43 5.07
C PRO A 80 18.66 -2.31 5.94
N ASP A 81 17.83 -1.86 6.87
CA ASP A 81 18.24 -1.13 8.05
C ASP A 81 19.16 0.08 7.77
N THR A 82 18.54 1.21 7.43
CA THR A 82 19.14 2.49 7.83
C THR A 82 18.72 2.75 9.28
N GLU A 83 19.22 1.95 10.24
CA GLU A 83 19.41 2.43 11.60
C GLU A 83 20.32 3.65 11.51
N GLY A 84 19.69 4.81 11.41
CA GLY A 84 20.27 6.05 11.87
C GLY A 84 20.49 5.92 13.38
N GLN A 85 21.65 5.38 13.75
CA GLN A 85 22.31 5.79 14.98
C GLN A 85 22.55 7.30 14.90
N GLY A 86 22.01 8.02 15.87
CA GLY A 86 22.19 9.47 16.06
C GLY A 86 21.51 9.94 17.32
#